data_AF-A0A0L1IJ61-F1
#
_entry.id   AF-A0A0L1IJ61-F1
#
_cell.length_a   1.000
_cell.length_b   1.000
_cell.length_c   1.000
_cell.angle_alpha   90.00
_cell.angle_beta   90.00
_cell.angle_gamma   90.00
#
_symmetry.space_group_name_H-M   'P 1'
#
loop_
_entity.id
_entity.type
_entity.pdbx_description
1 polymer ?
#
loop_
_entity_poly.entity_id
_entity_poly.type
_entity_poly.pdbx_seq_one_letter_code
_entity_poly.pdbx_strand_id
1 'polypeptide(L)'
;MKKDYKQMNLEQLNLEKQQLNDQLNQYNQKLKQINKQIKGKLWLWWFVPVIGMFIYFSFYHNRLQQEQYTDQLVKIKVEIANIELKIIYLDKIITDKLNN
;
A
#
# COMPACT_ATOMS: atom_id res chain seq x y z
N MET A 1 -4.41 -9.16 -20.08
CA MET A 1 -5.74 -8.85 -20.66
C MET A 1 -6.32 -7.64 -19.93
N LYS A 2 -6.66 -6.55 -20.65
CA LYS A 2 -7.39 -5.41 -20.06
C LYS A 2 -8.83 -5.89 -19.83
N LYS A 3 -9.29 -5.99 -18.57
CA LYS A 3 -10.68 -6.33 -18.26
C LYS A 3 -11.58 -5.19 -18.73
N ASP A 4 -12.60 -5.49 -19.54
CA ASP A 4 -13.60 -4.51 -19.94
C ASP A 4 -14.72 -4.45 -18.90
N TYR A 5 -14.50 -3.62 -17.88
CA TYR A 5 -15.43 -3.44 -16.76
C TYR A 5 -16.81 -2.92 -17.21
N LYS A 6 -16.94 -2.32 -18.41
CA LYS A 6 -18.24 -1.81 -18.87
C LYS A 6 -19.23 -2.93 -19.18
N GLN A 7 -18.74 -4.10 -19.59
CA GLN A 7 -19.55 -5.25 -20.00
C GLN A 7 -20.01 -6.13 -18.83
N MET A 8 -19.47 -5.93 -17.63
CA MET A 8 -19.78 -6.75 -16.44
C MET A 8 -21.13 -6.38 -15.81
N ASN A 9 -21.85 -7.38 -15.27
CA ASN A 9 -23.08 -7.14 -14.50
C ASN A 9 -22.75 -6.49 -13.13
N LEU A 10 -23.73 -5.86 -12.47
CA LEU A 10 -23.57 -5.22 -11.14
C LEU A 10 -23.02 -6.19 -10.08
N GLU A 11 -23.49 -7.43 -10.05
CA GLU A 11 -22.96 -8.46 -9.14
C GLU A 11 -21.48 -8.76 -9.43
N GLN A 12 -21.10 -8.87 -10.70
CA GLN A 12 -19.72 -9.12 -11.11
C GLN A 12 -18.81 -7.93 -10.78
N LEU A 13 -19.30 -6.70 -10.94
CA LEU A 13 -18.59 -5.48 -10.57
C LEU A 13 -18.35 -5.40 -9.05
N ASN A 14 -19.36 -5.75 -8.25
CA ASN A 14 -19.24 -5.78 -6.79
C ASN A 14 -18.26 -6.87 -6.31
N LEU A 15 -18.30 -8.06 -6.91
CA LEU A 15 -17.35 -9.14 -6.62
C LEU A 15 -15.91 -8.76 -6.98
N GLU A 16 -15.69 -8.14 -8.15
CA GLU A 16 -14.37 -7.66 -8.57
C GLU A 16 -13.88 -6.55 -7.62
N LYS A 17 -14.75 -5.62 -7.23
CA LYS A 17 -14.43 -4.58 -6.24
C LYS A 17 -14.01 -5.19 -4.91
N GLN A 18 -14.74 -6.21 -4.43
CA GLN A 18 -14.40 -6.91 -3.20
C GLN A 18 -13.03 -7.59 -3.29
N GLN A 19 -12.74 -8.28 -4.40
CA GLN A 19 -11.43 -8.90 -4.63
C GLN A 19 -10.29 -7.87 -4.66
N LEU A 20 -10.51 -6.71 -5.29
CA LEU A 20 -9.52 -5.62 -5.29
C LEU A 20 -9.31 -5.03 -3.91
N ASN A 21 -10.37 -4.89 -3.09
CA ASN A 21 -10.25 -4.47 -1.70
C ASN A 21 -9.46 -5.48 -0.85
N ASP A 22 -9.67 -6.78 -1.05
CA ASP A 22 -8.90 -7.82 -0.37
C ASP A 22 -7.41 -7.78 -0.78
N GLN A 23 -7.13 -7.59 -2.08
CA GLN A 23 -5.76 -7.40 -2.56
C GLN A 23 -5.13 -6.14 -1.95
N LEU A 24 -5.85 -5.02 -1.92
CA LEU A 24 -5.40 -3.78 -1.30
C LEU A 24 -5.04 -3.99 0.18
N ASN A 25 -5.88 -4.72 0.92
CA ASN A 25 -5.60 -5.07 2.31
C ASN A 25 -4.32 -5.91 2.44
N GLN A 26 -4.09 -6.88 1.56
CA GLN A 26 -2.85 -7.67 1.55
C GLN A 26 -1.61 -6.80 1.28
N TYR A 27 -1.67 -5.88 0.31
CA TYR A 27 -0.55 -4.97 0.03
C TYR A 27 -0.31 -3.99 1.19
N ASN A 28 -1.37 -3.50 1.83
CA ASN A 28 -1.26 -2.68 3.05
C ASN A 28 -0.63 -3.44 4.22
N GLN A 29 -0.93 -4.73 4.38
CA GLN A 29 -0.28 -5.58 5.37
C GLN A 29 1.21 -5.77 5.05
N LYS A 30 1.58 -6.01 3.78
CA LYS A 30 2.98 -6.08 3.34
C LYS A 30 3.72 -4.77 3.62
N LEU A 31 3.09 -3.63 3.34
CA LEU A 31 3.65 -2.30 3.65
C LEU A 31 3.93 -2.15 5.15
N LYS A 32 3.00 -2.57 6.02
CA LYS A 32 3.19 -2.56 7.47
C LYS A 32 4.35 -3.46 7.91
N GLN A 33 4.50 -4.64 7.30
CA GLN A 33 5.60 -5.56 7.61
C GLN A 33 6.97 -4.97 7.23
N ILE A 34 7.09 -4.37 6.04
CA ILE A 34 8.33 -3.70 5.62
C ILE A 34 8.65 -2.52 6.54
N ASN A 35 7.66 -1.69 6.85
CA ASN A 35 7.85 -0.61 7.81
C ASN A 35 8.28 -1.11 9.20
N LYS A 36 7.76 -2.26 9.64
CA LYS A 36 8.19 -2.91 10.90
C LYS A 36 9.63 -3.41 10.81
N GLN A 37 10.07 -3.95 9.67
CA GLN A 37 11.46 -4.37 9.45
C GLN A 37 12.42 -3.18 9.43
N ILE A 38 12.04 -2.08 8.76
CA ILE A 38 12.81 -0.83 8.71
C ILE A 38 12.97 -0.25 10.13
N LYS A 39 11.85 -0.12 10.86
CA LYS A 39 11.85 0.36 12.26
C LYS A 39 12.60 -0.60 13.19
N GLY A 40 12.57 -1.91 12.94
CA GLY A 40 13.34 -2.92 13.67
C GLY A 40 13.35 -2.72 15.20
N LYS A 41 14.52 -2.91 15.80
CA LYS A 41 14.80 -2.61 17.21
C LYS A 41 15.17 -1.14 17.46
N LEU A 42 15.07 -0.25 16.46
CA LEU A 42 15.45 1.15 16.63
C LEU A 42 14.63 1.88 17.71
N TRP A 43 13.43 1.39 18.04
CA TRP A 43 12.64 1.93 19.14
C TRP A 43 13.36 1.87 20.50
N LEU A 44 14.28 0.90 20.70
CA LEU A 44 15.10 0.82 21.92
C LEU A 44 16.08 1.98 22.08
N TRP A 45 16.44 2.67 21.00
CA TRP A 45 17.36 3.80 21.03
C TRP A 45 16.69 5.12 21.48
N TRP A 46 15.36 5.13 21.64
CA TRP A 46 14.63 6.27 22.21
C TRP A 46 14.93 6.50 23.70
N PHE A 47 15.50 5.51 24.40
CA PHE A 47 15.84 5.61 25.83
C PHE A 47 17.10 6.45 26.12
N VAL A 48 17.88 6.83 25.10
CA VAL A 48 19.10 7.63 25.25
C VAL A 48 18.85 9.05 24.72
N PRO A 49 18.78 10.09 25.58
CA PRO A 49 18.09 11.35 25.27
C PRO A 49 18.67 12.14 24.08
N VAL A 50 20.01 12.27 23.97
CA VAL A 50 20.64 13.08 22.90
C VAL A 50 21.44 12.20 21.95
N ILE A 51 22.32 11.34 22.47
CA ILE A 51 23.15 10.44 21.66
C ILE A 51 22.29 9.41 20.93
N GLY A 52 21.21 8.93 21.57
CA GLY A 52 20.28 7.98 20.96
C GLY A 52 19.49 8.57 19.81
N MET A 53 19.15 9.86 19.88
CA MET A 53 18.42 10.56 18.81
C MET A 53 19.25 10.65 17.52
N PHE A 54 20.54 11.01 17.61
CA PHE A 54 21.43 11.07 16.44
C PHE A 54 21.69 9.69 15.83
N ILE A 55 21.91 8.66 16.66
CA ILE A 55 22.13 7.30 16.18
C ILE A 55 20.85 6.73 15.55
N TYR A 56 19.69 6.96 16.18
CA TYR A 56 18.39 6.59 15.64
C TYR A 56 18.15 7.23 14.27
N PHE A 57 18.36 8.55 14.17
CA PHE A 57 18.10 9.27 12.93
C PHE A 57 19.05 8.82 11.81
N SER A 58 20.35 8.65 12.10
CA SER A 58 21.34 8.20 11.14
C SER A 58 21.06 6.77 10.66
N PHE A 59 20.79 5.81 11.55
CA PHE A 59 20.45 4.45 11.15
C PHE A 59 19.11 4.36 10.40
N TYR A 60 18.10 5.11 10.84
CA TYR A 60 16.80 5.14 10.17
C TYR A 60 16.91 5.71 8.75
N HIS A 61 17.64 6.81 8.59
CA HIS A 61 17.90 7.43 7.30
C HIS A 61 18.71 6.50 6.38
N ASN A 62 19.78 5.89 6.90
CA ASN A 62 20.58 4.94 6.16
C ASN A 62 19.80 3.68 5.74
N ARG A 63 18.90 3.17 6.58
CA ARG A 63 18.03 2.03 6.22
C ARG A 63 16.97 2.39 5.19
N LEU A 64 16.43 3.60 5.23
CA LEU A 64 15.49 4.10 4.21
C LEU A 64 16.15 4.33 2.85
N GLN A 65 17.45 4.62 2.84
CA GLN A 65 18.25 4.82 1.62
C GLN A 65 18.82 3.52 1.04
N GLN A 66 18.77 2.40 1.77
CA GLN A 66 19.16 1.13 1.19
C GLN A 66 18.16 0.76 0.08
N GLU A 67 18.67 0.64 -1.16
CA GLU A 67 17.89 0.32 -2.37
C GLU A 67 16.91 -0.82 -2.13
N GLN A 68 17.32 -1.84 -1.37
CA GLN A 68 16.48 -2.99 -1.02
C GLN A 68 15.13 -2.61 -0.39
N TYR A 69 15.08 -1.59 0.47
CA TYR A 69 13.86 -1.15 1.14
C TYR A 69 13.15 -0.06 0.35
N THR A 70 13.91 0.85 -0.27
CA THR A 70 13.35 1.92 -1.11
C THR A 70 12.59 1.34 -2.29
N ASP A 71 13.16 0.40 -3.03
CA ASP A 71 12.52 -0.22 -4.19
C ASP A 71 11.30 -1.04 -3.80
N GLN A 72 11.36 -1.77 -2.70
CA GLN A 72 10.22 -2.55 -2.21
C GLN A 72 9.06 -1.64 -1.78
N LEU A 73 9.37 -0.54 -1.07
CA LEU A 73 8.38 0.44 -0.66
C LEU A 73 7.74 1.13 -1.87
N VAL A 74 8.55 1.56 -2.85
CA VAL A 74 8.06 2.19 -4.07
C VAL A 74 7.17 1.22 -4.84
N LYS A 75 7.62 -0.02 -5.06
CA LYS A 75 6.82 -1.05 -5.75
C LYS A 75 5.48 -1.28 -5.06
N ILE A 76 5.47 -1.48 -3.75
CA ILE A 76 4.22 -1.73 -3.01
C ILE A 76 3.30 -0.52 -3.03
N LYS A 77 3.82 0.71 -2.91
CA LYS A 77 3.01 1.93 -3.01
C LYS A 77 2.41 2.11 -4.40
N VAL A 78 3.16 1.81 -5.45
CA VAL A 78 2.66 1.85 -6.83
C VAL A 78 1.55 0.81 -7.03
N GLU A 79 1.70 -0.41 -6.52
CA GLU A 79 0.65 -1.43 -6.57
C GLU A 79 -0.61 -1.02 -5.81
N ILE A 80 -0.46 -0.44 -4.61
CA ILE A 80 -1.60 0.10 -3.84
C ILE A 80 -2.33 1.17 -4.65
N ALA A 81 -1.60 2.17 -5.17
CA ALA A 81 -2.20 3.25 -5.96
C ALA A 81 -2.92 2.72 -7.22
N ASN A 82 -2.34 1.74 -7.91
CA ASN A 82 -2.96 1.10 -9.06
C ASN A 82 -4.26 0.38 -8.70
N ILE A 83 -4.32 -0.28 -7.54
CA ILE A 83 -5.54 -0.96 -7.07
C ILE A 83 -6.60 0.06 -6.66
N GLU A 84 -6.23 1.12 -5.94
CA GLU A 84 -7.14 2.21 -5.56
C GLU A 84 -7.77 2.86 -6.78
N LEU A 85 -6.97 3.17 -7.80
CA LEU A 85 -7.48 3.73 -9.05
C LEU A 85 -8.48 2.79 -9.75
N LYS A 86 -8.24 1.47 -9.73
CA LYS A 86 -9.18 0.50 -10.28
C LYS A 86 -10.49 0.45 -9.49
N ILE A 87 -10.43 0.52 -8.17
CA ILE A 87 -11.62 0.55 -7.31
C ILE A 87 -12.44 1.81 -7.57
N ILE A 88 -11.79 2.98 -7.65
CA ILE A 88 -12.45 4.26 -7.97
C ILE A 88 -13.13 4.19 -9.34
N TYR A 89 -12.46 3.61 -10.34
CA TYR A 89 -13.03 3.45 -11.68
C TYR A 89 -14.25 2.51 -11.68
N LEU A 90 -14.18 1.39 -10.95
CA LEU A 90 -15.31 0.47 -10.77
C LEU A 90 -16.48 1.15 -10.07
N ASP A 91 -16.23 1.92 -9.02
CA ASP A 91 -17.27 2.66 -8.30
C ASP A 91 -17.98 3.64 -9.22
N LYS A 92 -17.23 4.35 -10.07
CA LYS A 92 -17.83 5.23 -11.07
C LYS A 92 -18.76 4.47 -12.02
N ILE A 93 -18.34 3.30 -12.53
CA ILE A 93 -19.18 2.48 -13.42
C ILE A 93 -20.43 1.97 -12.70
N ILE A 94 -20.29 1.51 -11.45
CA ILE A 94 -21.42 1.03 -10.65
C ILE A 94 -22.42 2.16 -10.42
N THR A 95 -21.96 3.34 -10.03
CA THR A 95 -22.81 4.53 -9.86
C THR A 95 -23.51 4.92 -11.16
N ASP A 96 -22.79 4.94 -12.29
CA ASP A 96 -23.38 5.25 -13.60
C ASP A 96 -24.46 4.24 -14.01
N LYS A 97 -24.31 2.96 -13.63
CA LYS A 97 -25.29 1.89 -13.88
C LYS A 97 -26.48 1.88 -12.90
N LEU A 98 -26.34 2.47 -11.72
CA LEU A 98 -27.43 2.60 -10.74
C LEU A 98 -28.31 3.82 -11.02
N ASN A 99 -27.75 4.85 -11.67
CA ASN A 99 -28.43 6.11 -11.98
C ASN A 99 -29.02 6.15 -13.41
N ASN A 100 -28.80 5.11 -14.24
CA ASN A 100 -29.46 4.89 -15.53
C ASN A 100 -30.44 3.72 -15.40
#